data_AF-A0A2H5WLB7-F1
#
_entry.id   AF-A0A2H5WLB7-F1
#
_cell.length_a   1.000
_cell.length_b   1.000
_cell.length_c   1.000
_cell.angle_alpha   90.00
_cell.angle_beta   90.00
_cell.angle_gamma   90.00
#
_symmetry.space_group_name_H-M   'P 1'
#
loop_
_entity.id
_entity.type
_entity.pdbx_description
1 polymer ?
#
loop_
_entity_poly.entity_id
_entity_poly.type
_entity_poly.pdbx_seq_one_letter_code
_entity_poly.pdbx_strand_id
1 'polypeptide(L)'
;MATLRVQRREAFYRRVVDFYRQAGYAPPSPQEASRALGAPPDAIRAMLNWGIERGEIVESEGLYFATDALRQLHAQLQNLTPPYKVQQVRDLTGTSRRYAHAMLTALRQLGYI
;
A
#
# COMPACT_ATOMS: atom_id res chain seq x y z
N MET A 1 27.66 17.47 8.18
CA MET A 1 26.57 16.94 9.04
C MET A 1 25.20 16.82 8.35
N ALA A 2 24.86 17.68 7.37
CA ALA A 2 23.56 17.62 6.67
C ALA A 2 23.30 16.30 5.92
N THR A 3 24.33 15.76 5.25
CA THR A 3 24.24 14.53 4.43
C THR A 3 23.80 13.30 5.23
N LEU A 4 24.26 13.17 6.47
CA LEU A 4 23.94 12.02 7.34
C LEU A 4 22.46 12.01 7.76
N ARG A 5 21.86 13.18 7.99
CA ARG A 5 20.42 13.30 8.33
C ARG A 5 19.53 12.93 7.16
N VAL A 6 19.90 13.38 5.95
CA VAL A 6 19.20 13.04 4.71
C VAL A 6 19.25 11.54 4.44
N GLN A 7 20.43 10.93 4.55
CA GLN A 7 20.60 9.48 4.36
C GLN A 7 19.78 8.66 5.36
N ARG A 8 19.75 9.06 6.65
CA ARG A 8 18.93 8.38 7.67
C ARG A 8 17.44 8.46 7.37
N ARG A 9 16.96 9.62 6.90
CA ARG A 9 15.55 9.79 6.53
C ARG A 9 15.18 8.94 5.32
N GLU A 10 16.02 8.92 4.29
CA GLU A 10 15.79 8.08 3.10
C GLU A 10 15.85 6.58 3.45
N ALA A 11 16.79 6.16 4.30
CA ALA A 11 16.85 4.76 4.76
C ALA A 11 15.61 4.35 5.57
N PHE A 12 15.10 5.25 6.44
CA PHE A 12 13.86 4.99 7.17
C PHE A 12 12.65 4.94 6.23
N TYR A 13 12.57 5.86 5.28
CA TYR A 13 11.56 5.85 4.22
C TYR A 13 11.52 4.50 3.49
N ARG A 14 12.68 4.04 3.00
CA ARG A 14 12.79 2.76 2.28
C ARG A 14 12.33 1.59 3.14
N ARG A 15 12.77 1.55 4.40
CA ARG A 15 12.34 0.51 5.35
C ARG A 15 10.81 0.48 5.54
N VAL A 16 10.15 1.64 5.60
CA VAL A 16 8.68 1.72 5.70
C VAL A 16 8.03 1.23 4.41
N VAL A 17 8.44 1.74 3.24
CA VAL A 17 7.83 1.33 1.96
C VAL A 17 8.02 -0.17 1.71
N ASP A 18 9.20 -0.72 1.96
CA ASP A 18 9.47 -2.15 1.77
C ASP A 18 8.64 -3.02 2.71
N PHE A 19 8.37 -2.56 3.94
CA PHE A 19 7.46 -3.24 4.86
C PHE A 19 6.03 -3.31 4.31
N TYR A 20 5.54 -2.23 3.69
CA TYR A 20 4.22 -2.20 3.05
C TYR A 20 4.19 -3.01 1.75
N ARG A 21 5.27 -3.05 0.98
CA ARG A 21 5.40 -3.94 -0.20
C ARG A 21 5.33 -5.41 0.20
N GLN A 22 6.06 -5.81 1.24
CA GLN A 22 6.10 -7.19 1.74
C GLN A 22 4.74 -7.65 2.28
N ALA A 23 3.90 -6.73 2.76
CA ALA A 23 2.55 -7.04 3.22
C ALA A 23 1.55 -7.35 2.08
N GLY A 24 1.91 -7.04 0.83
CA GLY A 24 1.10 -7.34 -0.35
C GLY A 24 -0.32 -6.76 -0.27
N TYR A 25 -1.32 -7.63 -0.36
CA TYR A 25 -2.75 -7.23 -0.39
C TYR A 25 -3.36 -6.97 1.00
N ALA A 26 -2.63 -7.25 2.07
CA ALA A 26 -3.09 -7.05 3.45
C ALA A 26 -2.18 -6.05 4.18
N PRO A 27 -2.10 -4.79 3.71
CA PRO A 27 -1.23 -3.81 4.33
C PRO A 27 -1.60 -3.55 5.81
N PRO A 28 -0.60 -3.35 6.67
CA PRO A 28 -0.83 -3.03 8.08
C PRO A 28 -1.34 -1.60 8.25
N SER A 29 -2.07 -1.37 9.34
CA SER A 29 -2.35 -0.01 9.81
C SER A 29 -1.05 0.71 10.23
N PRO A 30 -1.01 2.05 10.23
CA PRO A 30 0.14 2.79 10.74
C PRO A 30 0.51 2.44 12.18
N GLN A 31 -0.46 2.05 13.01
CA GLN A 31 -0.22 1.60 14.39
C GLN A 31 0.45 0.22 14.45
N GLU A 32 0.06 -0.72 13.58
CA GLU A 32 0.72 -2.03 13.47
C GLU A 32 2.13 -1.90 12.91
N ALA A 33 2.31 -1.08 11.87
CA ALA A 33 3.62 -0.77 11.31
C ALA A 33 4.52 -0.06 12.34
N SER A 34 3.97 0.84 13.14
CA SER A 34 4.69 1.50 14.24
C SER A 34 5.26 0.47 15.22
N ARG A 35 4.44 -0.50 15.66
CA ARG A 35 4.86 -1.58 16.57
C ARG A 35 5.92 -2.47 15.93
N ALA A 36 5.75 -2.83 14.66
CA ALA A 36 6.68 -3.70 13.95
C ALA A 36 8.03 -3.05 13.66
N LEU A 37 8.04 -1.75 13.34
CA LEU A 37 9.25 -1.03 12.90
C LEU A 37 9.95 -0.28 14.05
N GLY A 38 9.30 -0.15 15.21
CA GLY A 38 9.85 0.55 16.38
C GLY A 38 9.93 2.06 16.18
N ALA A 39 8.97 2.65 15.46
CA ALA A 39 8.93 4.08 15.18
C ALA A 39 7.54 4.67 15.51
N PRO A 40 7.45 5.95 15.91
CA PRO A 40 6.17 6.59 16.22
C PRO A 40 5.19 6.54 15.04
N PRO A 41 3.86 6.39 15.27
CA PRO A 41 2.87 6.35 14.19
C PRO A 41 2.93 7.56 13.26
N ASP A 42 3.20 8.75 13.77
CA ASP A 42 3.31 9.97 12.96
C ASP A 42 4.53 9.94 12.03
N ALA A 43 5.63 9.32 12.47
CA ALA A 43 6.80 9.12 11.63
C ALA A 43 6.51 8.11 10.50
N ILE A 44 5.73 7.06 10.78
CA ILE A 44 5.26 6.12 9.76
C ILE A 44 4.37 6.83 8.74
N ARG A 45 3.37 7.59 9.21
CA ARG A 45 2.47 8.37 8.34
C ARG A 45 3.24 9.35 7.46
N ALA A 46 4.24 10.04 8.02
CA ALA A 46 5.09 10.94 7.23
C ALA A 46 5.83 10.20 6.10
N MET A 47 6.31 8.98 6.35
CA MET A 47 6.98 8.18 5.30
C MET A 47 5.98 7.67 4.26
N LEU A 48 4.78 7.26 4.67
CA LEU A 48 3.69 6.86 3.76
C LEU A 48 3.26 8.01 2.87
N ASN A 49 3.09 9.22 3.42
CA ASN A 49 2.77 10.42 2.63
C ASN A 49 3.86 10.71 1.60
N TRP A 50 5.12 10.54 1.98
CA TRP A 50 6.23 10.67 1.03
C TRP A 50 6.19 9.60 -0.07
N GLY A 51 5.73 8.39 0.27
CA GLY A 51 5.51 7.31 -0.69
C GLY A 51 4.37 7.62 -1.66
N ILE A 52 3.31 8.27 -1.17
CA ILE A 52 2.18 8.74 -2.00
C ILE A 52 2.67 9.82 -2.98
N GLU A 53 3.41 10.82 -2.49
CA GLU A 53 4.01 11.87 -3.34
C GLU A 53 4.93 11.30 -4.43
N ARG A 54 5.60 10.18 -4.14
CA ARG A 54 6.50 9.46 -5.06
C ARG A 54 5.79 8.41 -5.93
N GLY A 55 4.48 8.19 -5.74
CA GLY A 55 3.71 7.17 -6.44
C GLY A 55 4.06 5.72 -6.07
N GLU A 56 4.79 5.49 -4.99
CA GLU A 56 5.17 4.16 -4.48
C GLU A 56 4.08 3.55 -3.58
N ILE A 57 3.25 4.40 -2.96
CA ILE A 57 2.14 4.02 -2.09
C ILE A 57 0.85 4.69 -2.58
N VAL A 58 -0.29 4.03 -2.41
CA VAL A 58 -1.62 4.58 -2.65
C VAL A 58 -2.45 4.42 -1.39
N GLU A 59 -3.09 5.49 -0.94
CA GLU A 59 -4.07 5.45 0.15
C GLU A 59 -5.47 5.25 -0.45
N SER A 60 -6.23 4.33 0.14
CA SER A 60 -7.62 4.08 -0.24
C SER A 60 -8.39 3.49 0.94
N GLU A 61 -9.53 4.07 1.28
CA GLU A 61 -10.40 3.61 2.38
C GLU A 61 -9.66 3.46 3.73
N GLY A 62 -8.68 4.35 4.00
CA GLY A 62 -7.85 4.32 5.20
C GLY A 62 -6.78 3.22 5.21
N LEU A 63 -6.53 2.56 4.08
CA LEU A 63 -5.50 1.54 3.90
C LEU A 63 -4.43 2.05 2.93
N TYR A 64 -3.17 1.67 3.16
CA TYR A 64 -2.02 2.11 2.36
C TYR A 64 -1.47 0.92 1.61
N PHE A 65 -1.69 0.86 0.30
CA PHE A 65 -1.20 -0.23 -0.55
C PHE A 65 0.08 0.20 -1.24
N ALA A 66 1.01 -0.74 -1.44
CA ALA A 66 2.09 -0.52 -2.37
C ALA A 66 1.55 -0.54 -3.81
N THR A 67 1.96 0.43 -4.63
CA THR A 67 1.44 0.61 -6.00
C THR A 67 1.75 -0.60 -6.90
N ASP A 68 2.87 -1.27 -6.67
CA ASP A 68 3.28 -2.50 -7.36
C ASP A 68 2.37 -3.69 -7.03
N ALA A 69 1.95 -3.85 -5.78
CA ALA A 69 0.95 -4.84 -5.39
C ALA A 69 -0.38 -4.60 -6.15
N LEU A 70 -0.87 -3.36 -6.20
CA LEU A 70 -2.07 -3.04 -6.98
C LEU A 70 -1.89 -3.31 -8.48
N ARG A 71 -0.71 -3.03 -9.06
CA ARG A 71 -0.41 -3.37 -10.45
C ARG A 71 -0.45 -4.88 -10.71
N GLN A 72 0.07 -5.68 -9.79
CA GLN A 72 0.00 -7.14 -9.87
C GLN A 72 -1.45 -7.63 -9.80
N LEU A 73 -2.26 -7.07 -8.90
CA LEU A 73 -3.68 -7.38 -8.83
C LEU A 73 -4.40 -7.02 -10.13
N HIS A 74 -4.13 -5.86 -10.72
CA HIS A 74 -4.72 -5.47 -12.00
C HIS A 74 -4.40 -6.51 -13.09
N ALA A 75 -3.14 -6.95 -13.21
CA ALA A 75 -2.76 -7.98 -14.18
C ALA A 75 -3.50 -9.31 -13.94
N GLN A 76 -3.74 -9.69 -12.68
CA GLN A 76 -4.56 -10.86 -12.35
C GLN A 76 -6.02 -10.69 -12.78
N LEU A 77 -6.58 -9.49 -12.56
CA LEU A 77 -7.97 -9.16 -12.92
C LEU A 77 -8.22 -9.12 -14.42
N GLN A 78 -7.21 -8.83 -15.25
CA GLN A 78 -7.36 -8.86 -16.71
C GLN A 78 -7.76 -10.24 -17.26
N ASN A 79 -7.61 -11.31 -16.48
CA ASN A 79 -8.08 -12.65 -16.83
C ASN A 79 -9.57 -12.88 -16.51
N LEU A 80 -10.26 -11.89 -15.93
CA LEU A 80 -11.67 -11.94 -15.57
C LEU A 80 -12.50 -10.98 -16.43
N THR A 81 -13.77 -11.30 -16.62
CA THR A 81 -14.70 -10.41 -17.34
C THR A 81 -15.15 -9.25 -16.43
N PRO A 82 -15.01 -7.98 -16.86
CA PRO A 82 -15.57 -6.84 -16.13
C PRO A 82 -17.11 -6.83 -16.18
N PRO A 83 -17.79 -6.17 -15.23
CA PRO A 83 -17.24 -5.37 -14.13
C PRO A 83 -16.69 -6.24 -12.99
N TYR A 84 -15.54 -5.85 -12.44
CA TYR A 84 -14.92 -6.55 -11.31
C TYR A 84 -15.71 -6.33 -10.01
N LYS A 85 -16.00 -7.43 -9.31
CA LYS A 85 -16.76 -7.46 -8.05
C LYS A 85 -15.84 -7.65 -6.87
N VAL A 86 -16.22 -7.09 -5.72
CA VAL A 86 -15.49 -7.22 -4.44
C VAL A 86 -15.21 -8.68 -4.08
N GLN A 87 -16.17 -9.59 -4.33
CA GLN A 87 -15.98 -11.01 -4.06
C GLN A 87 -14.85 -11.63 -4.89
N GLN A 88 -14.76 -11.30 -6.19
CA GLN A 88 -13.69 -11.83 -7.06
C GLN A 88 -12.32 -11.38 -6.55
N VAL A 89 -12.18 -10.10 -6.19
CA VAL A 89 -10.93 -9.58 -5.62
C VAL A 89 -10.61 -10.27 -4.30
N ARG A 90 -11.58 -10.39 -3.39
CA ARG A 90 -11.42 -11.10 -2.11
C ARG A 90 -10.90 -12.52 -2.31
N ASP A 91 -11.50 -13.25 -3.25
CA ASP A 91 -11.18 -14.65 -3.50
C ASP A 91 -9.80 -14.79 -4.16
N LEU A 92 -9.39 -13.84 -5.02
CA LEU A 92 -8.04 -13.78 -5.61
C LEU A 92 -6.96 -13.45 -4.59
N THR A 93 -7.22 -12.50 -3.69
CA THR A 93 -6.21 -11.96 -2.77
C THR A 93 -6.16 -12.68 -1.43
N GLY A 94 -7.18 -13.48 -1.10
CA GLY A 94 -7.33 -14.13 0.21
C GLY A 94 -7.59 -13.15 1.36
N THR A 95 -7.96 -11.91 1.07
CA THR A 95 -8.15 -10.85 2.09
C THR A 95 -9.60 -10.77 2.55
N SER A 96 -9.92 -9.85 3.47
CA SER A 96 -11.33 -9.56 3.80
C SER A 96 -12.02 -8.69 2.73
N ARG A 97 -13.35 -8.58 2.81
CA ARG A 97 -14.13 -7.69 1.92
C ARG A 97 -13.72 -6.22 2.02
N ARG A 98 -13.28 -5.76 3.20
CA ARG A 98 -12.80 -4.38 3.41
C ARG A 98 -11.58 -4.10 2.54
N TYR A 99 -10.58 -4.98 2.58
CA TYR A 99 -9.38 -4.85 1.75
C TYR A 99 -9.72 -4.96 0.26
N ALA A 100 -10.55 -5.94 -0.12
CA ALA A 100 -10.97 -6.11 -1.51
C ALA A 100 -11.73 -4.89 -2.08
N HIS A 101 -12.59 -4.27 -1.28
CA HIS A 101 -13.27 -3.04 -1.65
C HIS A 101 -12.28 -1.88 -1.84
N ALA A 102 -11.37 -1.68 -0.87
CA ALA A 102 -10.34 -0.65 -0.94
C ALA A 102 -9.41 -0.83 -2.15
N MET A 103 -9.03 -2.06 -2.48
CA MET A 103 -8.22 -2.33 -3.68
C MET A 103 -8.95 -1.96 -4.97
N LEU A 104 -10.25 -2.27 -5.10
CA LEU A 104 -11.03 -1.83 -6.28
C LEU A 104 -11.12 -0.30 -6.36
N THR A 105 -11.31 0.38 -5.22
CA THR A 105 -11.30 1.85 -5.18
C THR A 105 -9.94 2.40 -5.60
N ALA A 106 -8.84 1.84 -5.09
CA ALA A 106 -7.48 2.23 -5.44
C ALA A 106 -7.17 2.01 -6.93
N LEU A 107 -7.58 0.88 -7.52
CA LEU A 107 -7.40 0.60 -8.95
C LEU A 107 -8.13 1.63 -9.83
N ARG A 108 -9.33 2.07 -9.43
CA ARG A 108 -10.07 3.14 -10.12
C ARG A 108 -9.36 4.50 -9.99
N GLN A 109 -8.88 4.84 -8.79
CA GLN A 109 -8.12 6.07 -8.54
C GLN A 109 -6.86 6.14 -9.41
N LEU A 110 -6.21 5.00 -9.64
CA LEU A 110 -5.05 4.86 -10.51
C LEU A 110 -5.39 4.81 -12.01
N GLY A 111 -6.68 4.75 -12.38
CA GLY A 111 -7.14 4.64 -13.77
C GLY A 111 -6.86 3.27 -14.41
N TYR A 112 -6.65 2.23 -13.61
CA TYR A 112 -6.46 0.87 -14.15
C TYR A 112 -7.79 0.21 -14.54
N ILE A 113 -8.90 0.55 -13.88
CA ILE A 113 -10.23 -0.03 -14.11
C ILE A 113 -11.34 1.03 -14.03
#